data_AF-A0A7S2Y2U1-F1
#
_entry.id   AF-A0A7S2Y2U1-F1
#
_cell.length_a   1.000
_cell.length_b   1.000
_cell.length_c   1.000
_cell.angle_alpha   90.00
_cell.angle_beta   90.00
_cell.angle_gamma   90.00
#
_symmetry.space_group_name_H-M   'P 1'
#
loop_
_entity.id
_entity.type
_entity.pdbx_description
1 polymer ?
#
loop_
_entity_poly.entity_id
_entity_poly.type
_entity_poly.pdbx_seq_one_letter_code
_entity_poly.pdbx_strand_id
1 'polypeptide(L)'
;SSELSLYVFSVGGVKSWHMATSGEGIPEDIRASFERFEQDHIFKWADEGLLSESKLKSFVKQLQQIDPEEVSLIYKSTQQVQKKKKIFSKEHIEPCQDVLRLWNVTGDMVDRWRYQGFYEISRGTVAVIILSGGQGTRLGFNGP
;
A
#
# COMPACT_ATOMS: atom_id res chain seq x y z
N SER A 1 37.57 28.35 -8.97
CA SER A 1 38.74 27.66 -9.54
C SER A 1 39.38 26.77 -8.50
N SER A 2 39.21 25.47 -8.66
CA SER A 2 40.06 24.44 -8.07
C SER A 2 39.89 23.22 -8.97
N GLU A 3 40.97 22.83 -9.64
CA GLU A 3 41.04 21.76 -10.63
C GLU A 3 40.71 20.40 -10.01
N LEU A 4 39.98 19.56 -10.76
CA LEU A 4 39.79 18.15 -10.44
C LEU A 4 40.76 17.32 -11.27
N SER A 5 41.58 16.52 -10.58
CA SER A 5 42.49 15.55 -11.20
C SER A 5 41.76 14.23 -11.43
N LEU A 6 41.73 13.77 -12.69
CA LEU A 6 41.26 12.45 -13.10
C LEU A 6 42.40 11.44 -12.91
N TYR A 7 42.23 10.47 -12.02
CA TYR A 7 43.08 9.28 -11.98
C TYR A 7 42.31 8.07 -12.51
N VAL A 8 42.81 7.50 -13.61
CA VAL A 8 42.34 6.22 -14.16
C VAL A 8 43.43 5.18 -13.88
N PHE A 9 43.16 4.26 -12.96
CA PHE A 9 43.94 3.04 -12.83
C PHE A 9 43.24 1.93 -13.61
N SER A 10 43.88 1.45 -14.67
CA SER A 10 43.44 0.28 -15.44
C SER A 10 44.32 -0.90 -15.07
N VAL A 11 43.78 -1.84 -14.29
CA VAL A 11 44.31 -3.19 -14.19
C VAL A 11 43.13 -4.16 -14.17
N GLY A 12 42.95 -4.89 -15.27
CA GLY A 12 42.11 -6.09 -15.32
C GLY A 12 40.59 -5.87 -15.26
N GLY A 13 39.97 -5.66 -16.43
CA GLY A 13 38.78 -6.43 -16.81
C GLY A 13 37.43 -6.23 -16.11
N VAL A 14 37.26 -5.29 -15.17
CA VAL A 14 35.93 -4.90 -14.67
C VAL A 14 35.88 -3.38 -14.51
N LYS A 15 35.11 -2.70 -15.35
CA LYS A 15 34.86 -1.25 -15.24
C LYS A 15 33.90 -1.01 -14.07
N SER A 16 34.43 -0.93 -12.85
CA SER A 16 33.65 -0.42 -11.72
C SER A 16 33.67 1.10 -11.77
N TRP A 17 32.50 1.71 -11.96
CA TRP A 17 32.32 3.15 -11.85
C TRP A 17 32.13 3.48 -10.38
N HIS A 18 33.18 3.92 -9.69
CA HIS A 18 33.03 4.56 -8.40
C HIS A 18 32.88 6.06 -8.64
N MET A 19 31.65 6.49 -8.91
CA MET A 19 31.30 7.91 -8.79
C MET A 19 31.18 8.24 -7.31
N ALA A 20 32.24 8.78 -6.71
CA ALA A 20 32.13 9.52 -5.47
C ALA A 20 31.46 10.88 -5.79
N THR A 21 30.15 10.86 -6.02
CA THR A 21 29.33 12.07 -6.07
C THR A 21 28.98 12.46 -4.65
N SER A 22 29.51 13.59 -4.19
CA SER A 22 29.07 14.30 -3.01
C SER A 22 27.68 14.94 -3.23
N GLY A 23 26.68 14.10 -3.53
CA GLY A 23 25.26 14.41 -3.61
C GLY A 23 24.47 13.18 -3.13
N GLU A 24 23.51 13.37 -2.22
CA GLU A 24 22.77 12.31 -1.52
C GLU A 24 22.12 11.33 -2.52
N GLY A 25 22.78 10.20 -2.77
CA GLY A 25 22.21 9.06 -3.50
C GLY A 25 21.17 8.31 -2.66
N ILE A 26 20.64 7.21 -3.20
CA ILE A 26 19.78 6.32 -2.43
C ILE A 26 20.62 5.69 -1.30
N PRO A 27 20.17 5.76 -0.03
CA PRO A 27 20.85 5.10 1.08
C PRO A 27 21.01 3.59 0.85
N GLU A 28 22.18 3.07 1.18
CA GLU A 28 22.55 1.67 0.91
C GLU A 28 21.67 0.67 1.66
N ASP A 29 21.25 1.01 2.88
CA ASP A 29 20.33 0.21 3.69
C ASP A 29 18.95 0.08 3.04
N ILE A 30 18.42 1.18 2.48
CA ILE A 30 17.16 1.18 1.73
C ILE A 30 17.33 0.33 0.47
N ARG A 31 18.42 0.53 -0.28
CA ARG A 31 18.71 -0.25 -1.49
C ARG A 31 18.75 -1.75 -1.20
N ALA A 32 19.56 -2.16 -0.23
CA ALA A 32 19.72 -3.55 0.16
C ALA A 32 18.39 -4.18 0.63
N SER A 33 17.55 -3.41 1.34
CA SER A 33 16.23 -3.88 1.77
C SER A 33 15.32 -4.20 0.59
N PHE A 34 15.21 -3.32 -0.41
CA PHE A 34 14.37 -3.56 -1.58
C PHE A 34 14.95 -4.64 -2.51
N GLU A 35 16.27 -4.71 -2.67
CA GLU A 35 16.94 -5.77 -3.43
C GLU A 35 16.69 -7.16 -2.83
N ARG A 36 16.71 -7.29 -1.50
CA ARG A 36 16.41 -8.55 -0.78
C ARG A 36 15.03 -9.12 -1.13
N PHE A 37 14.08 -8.27 -1.52
CA PHE A 37 12.72 -8.68 -1.90
C PHE A 37 12.45 -8.56 -3.41
N GLU A 38 13.51 -8.57 -4.24
CA GLU A 38 13.43 -8.55 -5.71
C GLU A 38 12.72 -7.30 -6.26
N GLN A 39 12.88 -6.16 -5.57
CA GLN A 39 12.29 -4.85 -5.94
C GLN A 39 13.35 -3.84 -6.42
N ASP A 40 14.50 -4.30 -6.89
CA ASP A 40 15.63 -3.50 -7.37
C ASP A 40 15.30 -2.61 -8.57
N HIS A 41 14.34 -3.04 -9.39
CA HIS A 41 13.91 -2.33 -10.60
C HIS A 41 13.42 -0.89 -10.37
N ILE A 42 13.01 -0.55 -9.15
CA ILE A 42 12.55 0.81 -8.80
C ILE A 42 13.69 1.84 -8.83
N PHE A 43 14.94 1.40 -8.72
CA PHE A 43 16.11 2.27 -8.68
C PHE A 43 16.65 2.65 -10.07
N LYS A 44 16.21 1.97 -11.13
CA LYS A 44 16.71 2.12 -12.50
C LYS A 44 16.90 3.58 -12.94
N TRP A 45 15.89 4.43 -12.77
CA TRP A 45 15.96 5.82 -13.25
C TRP A 45 16.74 6.76 -12.34
N ALA A 46 16.86 6.41 -11.05
CA ALA A 46 17.78 7.10 -10.15
C ALA A 46 19.23 6.81 -10.56
N ASP A 47 19.52 5.55 -10.88
CA ASP A 47 20.85 5.08 -11.29
C ASP A 47 21.26 5.61 -12.68
N GLU A 48 20.29 5.81 -13.58
CA GLU A 48 20.48 6.48 -14.87
C GLU A 48 20.62 8.01 -14.75
N GLY A 49 20.53 8.58 -13.55
CA GLY A 49 20.67 10.02 -13.32
C GLY A 49 19.51 10.86 -13.88
N LEU A 50 18.34 10.26 -14.08
CA LEU A 50 17.16 10.92 -14.67
C LEU A 50 16.31 11.68 -13.62
N LEU A 51 16.69 11.61 -12.35
CA LEU A 51 16.03 12.34 -11.27
C LEU A 51 16.78 13.62 -10.92
N SER A 52 16.06 14.74 -10.83
CA SER A 52 16.58 15.93 -10.17
C SER A 52 16.79 15.67 -8.69
N GLU A 53 17.68 16.41 -8.04
CA GLU A 53 17.95 16.27 -6.59
C GLU A 53 16.67 16.33 -5.74
N SER A 54 15.76 17.24 -6.07
CA SER A 54 14.46 17.37 -5.40
C SER A 54 13.57 16.13 -5.53
N LYS A 55 13.56 15.50 -6.73
CA LYS A 55 12.80 14.26 -6.98
C LYS A 55 13.45 13.08 -6.29
N LEU A 56 14.78 13.00 -6.30
CA LEU A 56 15.53 11.94 -5.62
C LEU A 56 15.26 11.98 -4.10
N LYS A 57 15.31 13.18 -3.49
CA LYS A 57 14.99 13.35 -2.07
C LYS A 57 13.54 12.96 -1.73
N SER A 58 12.57 13.35 -2.57
CA SER A 58 11.16 12.95 -2.37
C SER A 58 10.98 11.44 -2.55
N PHE A 59 11.70 10.83 -3.49
CA PHE A 59 11.65 9.40 -3.75
C PHE A 59 12.21 8.62 -2.55
N VAL A 60 13.38 8.99 -2.03
CA VAL A 60 13.94 8.37 -0.81
C VAL A 60 12.98 8.49 0.37
N LYS A 61 12.34 9.66 0.56
CA LYS A 61 11.33 9.84 1.61
C LYS A 61 10.12 8.90 1.45
N GLN A 62 9.69 8.64 0.22
CA GLN A 62 8.61 7.67 -0.04
C GLN A 62 9.06 6.23 0.25
N LEU A 63 10.27 5.86 -0.15
CA LEU A 63 10.82 4.53 0.12
C LEU A 63 10.89 4.22 1.62
N GLN A 64 11.21 5.22 2.45
CA GLN A 64 11.23 5.09 3.92
C GLN A 64 9.86 4.78 4.54
N GLN A 65 8.75 5.01 3.82
CA GLN A 65 7.40 4.74 4.30
C GLN A 65 6.87 3.36 3.90
N ILE A 66 7.64 2.61 3.11
CA ILE A 66 7.23 1.33 2.55
C ILE A 66 8.11 0.23 3.14
N ASP A 67 7.48 -0.79 3.71
CA ASP A 67 8.16 -2.03 4.07
C ASP A 67 8.11 -3.01 2.87
N PRO A 68 9.25 -3.26 2.18
CA PRO A 68 9.27 -4.17 1.04
C PRO A 68 8.98 -5.63 1.41
N GLU A 69 9.23 -6.03 2.66
CA GLU A 69 8.89 -7.37 3.15
C GLU A 69 7.36 -7.54 3.20
N GLU A 70 6.67 -6.59 3.85
CA GLU A 70 5.22 -6.59 3.99
C GLU A 70 4.53 -6.60 2.61
N VAL A 71 4.98 -5.74 1.70
CA VAL A 71 4.46 -5.69 0.32
C VAL A 71 4.67 -7.02 -0.39
N SER A 72 5.85 -7.64 -0.27
CA SER A 72 6.16 -8.94 -0.87
C SER A 72 5.25 -10.05 -0.31
N LEU A 73 5.00 -10.04 1.00
CA LEU A 73 4.11 -11.00 1.68
C LEU A 73 2.65 -10.85 1.22
N ILE A 74 2.13 -9.62 1.15
CA ILE A 74 0.79 -9.34 0.64
C ILE A 74 0.66 -9.79 -0.82
N TYR A 75 1.66 -9.51 -1.66
CA TYR A 75 1.65 -9.94 -3.05
C TYR A 75 1.65 -11.47 -3.19
N LYS A 76 2.55 -12.17 -2.49
CA LYS A 76 2.65 -13.63 -2.54
C LYS A 76 1.37 -14.30 -2.03
N SER A 77 0.81 -13.81 -0.92
CA SER A 77 -0.42 -14.35 -0.34
C SER A 77 -1.62 -14.19 -1.26
N THR A 78 -1.79 -13.02 -1.89
CA THR A 78 -2.89 -12.78 -2.84
C THR A 78 -2.77 -13.65 -4.09
N GLN A 79 -1.56 -13.85 -4.61
CA GLN A 79 -1.32 -14.74 -5.75
C GLN A 79 -1.57 -16.22 -5.42
N GLN A 80 -1.23 -16.67 -4.21
CA GLN A 80 -1.51 -18.04 -3.78
C GLN A 80 -3.02 -18.31 -3.65
N VAL A 81 -3.80 -17.34 -3.17
CA VAL A 81 -5.26 -17.45 -3.10
C VAL A 81 -5.88 -17.56 -4.50
N GLN A 82 -5.35 -16.84 -5.49
CA GLN A 82 -5.83 -16.95 -6.88
C GLN A 82 -5.49 -18.31 -7.51
N LYS A 83 -4.30 -18.86 -7.24
CA LYS A 83 -3.84 -20.17 -7.75
C LYS A 83 -4.60 -21.32 -7.10
N LYS A 84 -4.92 -21.20 -5.81
CA LYS A 84 -5.87 -22.07 -5.11
C LYS A 84 -7.28 -21.70 -5.56
N LYS A 85 -7.66 -22.04 -6.81
CA LYS A 85 -9.07 -22.08 -7.24
C LYS A 85 -9.84 -22.74 -6.11
N LYS A 86 -10.59 -21.95 -5.36
CA LYS A 86 -11.37 -22.49 -4.25
C LYS A 86 -12.35 -23.47 -4.86
N ILE A 87 -12.15 -24.72 -4.49
CA ILE A 87 -13.17 -25.76 -4.41
C ILE A 87 -14.18 -25.25 -3.38
N PHE A 88 -14.93 -24.21 -3.73
CA PHE A 88 -16.22 -23.99 -3.11
C PHE A 88 -17.14 -24.92 -3.88
N SER A 89 -17.41 -26.10 -3.33
CA SER A 89 -18.59 -26.82 -3.77
C SER A 89 -19.76 -25.88 -3.48
N LYS A 90 -20.51 -25.51 -4.53
CA LYS A 90 -21.74 -24.72 -4.38
C LYS A 90 -22.80 -25.42 -3.50
N GLU A 91 -22.51 -26.67 -3.13
CA GLU A 91 -23.32 -27.59 -2.34
C GLU A 91 -23.56 -27.17 -0.88
N HIS A 92 -22.84 -26.16 -0.37
CA HIS A 92 -22.94 -25.72 1.04
C HIS A 92 -23.22 -24.21 1.22
N ILE A 93 -23.86 -23.55 0.26
CA ILE A 93 -24.33 -22.17 0.43
C ILE A 93 -25.81 -22.21 0.82
N GLU A 94 -26.09 -22.05 2.11
CA GLU A 94 -27.45 -22.00 2.65
C GLU A 94 -27.83 -20.56 3.07
N PRO A 95 -29.11 -20.18 3.04
CA PRO A 95 -29.55 -18.90 3.58
C PRO A 95 -29.22 -18.76 5.07
N CYS A 96 -28.85 -17.54 5.49
CA CYS A 96 -28.75 -17.24 6.92
C CYS A 96 -30.13 -17.43 7.58
N GLN A 97 -30.17 -18.23 8.64
CA GLN A 97 -31.38 -18.44 9.43
C GLN A 97 -31.63 -17.22 10.33
N ASP A 98 -32.87 -17.03 10.78
CA ASP A 98 -33.26 -16.00 11.76
C ASP A 98 -33.02 -14.53 11.36
N VAL A 99 -33.09 -14.23 10.06
CA VAL A 99 -33.01 -12.84 9.57
C VAL A 99 -34.36 -12.14 9.76
N LEU A 100 -34.43 -11.21 10.71
CA LEU A 100 -35.56 -10.29 10.86
C LEU A 100 -35.51 -9.21 9.77
N ARG A 101 -36.66 -8.99 9.14
CA ARG A 101 -36.83 -7.96 8.11
C ARG A 101 -37.80 -6.91 8.62
N LEU A 102 -37.52 -5.63 8.38
CA LEU A 102 -38.35 -4.53 8.89
C LEU A 102 -39.82 -4.62 8.46
N TRP A 103 -40.10 -5.17 7.27
CA TRP A 103 -41.48 -5.36 6.78
C TRP A 103 -42.19 -6.60 7.36
N ASN A 104 -41.48 -7.47 8.09
CA ASN A 104 -42.01 -8.68 8.70
C ASN A 104 -42.21 -8.55 10.22
N VAL A 105 -42.00 -7.36 10.80
CA VAL A 105 -42.07 -7.13 12.25
C VAL A 105 -43.15 -6.10 12.60
N THR A 106 -43.65 -6.16 13.83
CA THR A 106 -44.72 -5.25 14.30
C THR A 106 -44.19 -3.85 14.60
N GLY A 107 -45.09 -2.86 14.61
CA GLY A 107 -44.76 -1.49 15.01
C GLY A 107 -44.13 -1.41 16.41
N ASP A 108 -44.70 -2.12 17.39
CA ASP A 108 -44.19 -2.15 18.76
C ASP A 108 -42.73 -2.64 18.86
N MET A 109 -42.35 -3.61 18.02
CA MET A 109 -40.97 -4.10 17.96
C MET A 109 -40.02 -3.04 17.40
N VAL A 110 -40.43 -2.35 16.33
CA VAL A 110 -39.66 -1.27 15.72
C VAL A 110 -39.46 -0.11 16.70
N ASP A 111 -40.52 0.29 17.40
CA ASP A 111 -40.46 1.38 18.37
C ASP A 111 -39.56 1.05 19.56
N ARG A 112 -39.60 -0.20 20.04
CA ARG A 112 -38.69 -0.69 21.09
C ARG A 112 -37.22 -0.60 20.65
N TRP A 113 -36.90 -1.06 19.44
CA TRP A 113 -35.52 -1.00 18.93
C TRP A 113 -35.05 0.43 18.73
N ARG A 114 -35.92 1.31 18.23
CA ARG A 114 -35.62 2.74 18.07
C ARG A 114 -35.34 3.40 19.41
N TYR A 115 -36.18 3.14 20.42
CA TYR A 115 -35.97 3.65 21.77
C TYR A 115 -34.61 3.20 22.33
N GLN A 116 -34.29 1.90 22.22
CA GLN A 116 -33.00 1.37 22.68
C GLN A 116 -31.82 2.03 21.95
N GLY A 117 -31.93 2.21 20.63
CA GLY A 117 -30.90 2.89 19.85
C GLY A 117 -30.65 4.33 20.32
N PHE A 118 -31.72 5.10 20.53
CA PHE A 118 -31.60 6.47 21.06
C PHE A 118 -31.08 6.51 22.50
N TYR A 119 -31.47 5.54 23.32
CA TYR A 119 -30.96 5.42 24.68
C TYR A 119 -29.44 5.24 24.68
N GLU A 120 -28.91 4.33 23.85
CA GLU A 120 -27.45 4.14 23.73
C GLU A 120 -26.75 5.37 23.12
N ILE A 121 -27.34 6.02 22.13
CA ILE A 121 -26.82 7.30 21.61
C ILE A 121 -26.73 8.35 22.73
N SER A 122 -27.77 8.47 23.56
CA SER A 122 -27.81 9.44 24.67
C SER A 122 -26.75 9.16 25.74
N ARG A 123 -26.29 7.91 25.84
CA ARG A 123 -25.20 7.49 26.74
C ARG A 123 -23.81 7.68 26.16
N GLY A 124 -23.69 8.09 24.90
CA GLY A 124 -22.41 8.23 24.21
C GLY A 124 -21.72 6.89 23.92
N THR A 125 -22.47 5.78 23.87
CA THR A 125 -21.94 4.42 23.63
C THR A 125 -21.92 4.04 22.15
N VAL A 126 -22.33 4.93 21.26
CA VAL A 126 -22.44 4.69 19.81
C VAL A 126 -21.44 5.56 19.05
N ALA A 127 -20.69 4.95 18.14
CA ALA A 127 -19.78 5.63 17.21
C ALA A 127 -20.12 5.27 15.76
N VAL A 128 -19.80 6.16 14.81
CA VAL A 128 -19.99 5.94 13.38
C VAL A 128 -18.64 5.94 12.68
N ILE A 129 -18.38 4.88 11.91
CA ILE A 129 -17.23 4.80 11.00
C ILE A 129 -17.75 5.03 9.58
N ILE A 130 -17.30 6.13 8.96
CA ILE A 130 -17.64 6.45 7.57
C ILE A 130 -16.48 6.01 6.68
N LEU A 131 -16.75 5.07 5.77
CA LEU A 131 -15.78 4.60 4.78
C LEU A 131 -15.91 5.43 3.49
N SER A 132 -15.14 6.51 3.38
CA SER A 132 -15.18 7.46 2.25
C SER A 132 -13.86 7.55 1.45
N GLY A 133 -13.01 6.53 1.53
CA GLY A 133 -11.67 6.54 0.91
C GLY A 133 -11.61 6.20 -0.59
N GLY A 134 -12.75 6.04 -1.27
CA GLY A 134 -12.78 5.69 -2.69
C GLY A 134 -12.42 6.89 -3.58
N GLN A 135 -11.63 6.65 -4.63
CA GLN A 135 -11.22 7.72 -5.58
C GLN A 135 -12.36 8.25 -6.47
N GLY A 136 -13.54 7.60 -6.49
CA GLY A 136 -14.69 8.09 -7.27
C GLY A 136 -14.52 8.06 -8.81
N THR A 137 -13.43 7.51 -9.34
CA THR A 137 -13.04 7.60 -10.76
C THR A 137 -14.13 7.12 -11.73
N ARG A 138 -14.91 6.11 -11.34
CA ARG A 138 -16.02 5.59 -12.16
C ARG A 138 -17.17 6.59 -12.34
N LEU A 139 -17.29 7.59 -11.48
CA LEU A 139 -18.29 8.64 -11.58
C LEU A 139 -17.90 9.72 -12.60
N GLY A 140 -16.69 9.68 -13.17
CA GLY A 140 -16.17 10.76 -14.02
C GLY A 140 -16.06 12.10 -13.28
N PHE A 141 -16.12 12.04 -11.96
CA PHE A 141 -16.09 13.17 -11.06
C PHE A 141 -14.72 13.21 -10.40
N ASN A 142 -14.11 14.38 -10.37
CA ASN A 142 -12.75 14.57 -9.88
C ASN A 142 -12.78 14.84 -8.37
N GLY A 143 -13.33 13.90 -7.58
CA GLY A 143 -13.55 14.10 -6.15
C GLY A 143 -14.35 13.01 -5.43
N PRO A 144 -14.44 13.09 -4.10
CA PRO A 144 -15.29 14.03 -3.36
C PRO A 144 -14.95 15.50 -3.59
#